data_AF-A0A7J6UGL6-F1
#
_entry.id   AF-A0A7J6UGL6-F1
#
_cell.length_a   1.000
_cell.length_b   1.000
_cell.length_c   1.000
_cell.angle_alpha   90.00
_cell.angle_beta   90.00
_cell.angle_gamma   90.00
#
_symmetry.space_group_name_H-M   'P 1'
#
loop_
_entity.id
_entity.type
_entity.pdbx_description
1 polymer ?
#
loop_
_entity_poly.entity_id
_entity_poly.type
_entity_poly.pdbx_seq_one_letter_code
_entity_poly.pdbx_strand_id
1 'polypeptide(L)'
;MDLSEEENVERMTNGQLYIPSKAKLDELRTAARLWCRQYNATDDSITGPCPQREELMKGFFGACGQGPVIEPPFRCEYGFNVFIGDGFYANYELAILDSATVTIGNNVLLGPGVHLYTAEHPRSVAGRATCVEYGSPITIGDDVWIGGRTVVLPGVTIGTGCIIGAGSVVTKDIPAHTIAAGNPCKPIKAAPQEPTDKEKEFFMSLKIISDEDNRERMTRGELYLPMKEGLIRRRAKAKKWCREYNATDDDAPDFMQVRERLLKDALGSCGKGAFIEPPFRCDYAFNTHIGDGFYANYDLVILDACPVRIGNNVFFGPGVHLYAVDHP
;
A
#
# COMPACT_ATOMS: atom_id res chain seq x y z
N MET A 1 35.69 10.80 -6.45
CA MET A 1 34.99 11.99 -6.95
C MET A 1 34.98 12.98 -5.80
N ASP A 2 35.58 14.14 -5.98
CA ASP A 2 35.50 15.24 -5.02
C ASP A 2 34.33 16.12 -5.43
N LEU A 3 33.13 15.79 -4.95
CA LEU A 3 31.91 16.56 -5.23
C LEU A 3 31.70 17.53 -4.07
N SER A 4 31.00 18.64 -4.25
CA SER A 4 30.40 19.35 -3.10
C SER A 4 29.19 18.58 -2.56
N GLU A 5 28.66 18.96 -1.39
CA GLU A 5 27.41 18.37 -0.88
C GLU A 5 26.23 18.69 -1.82
N GLU A 6 26.14 19.94 -2.28
CA GLU A 6 25.09 20.42 -3.18
C GLU A 6 25.15 19.74 -4.54
N GLU A 7 26.34 19.65 -5.15
CA GLU A 7 26.53 18.95 -6.41
C GLU A 7 26.16 17.47 -6.27
N ASN A 8 26.48 16.83 -5.15
CA ASN A 8 26.14 15.43 -4.91
C ASN A 8 24.62 15.21 -4.81
N VAL A 9 23.89 16.13 -4.17
CA VAL A 9 22.42 16.12 -4.12
C VAL A 9 21.83 16.34 -5.51
N GLU A 10 22.32 17.33 -6.26
CA GLU A 10 21.86 17.60 -7.62
C GLU A 10 22.07 16.38 -8.54
N ARG A 11 23.23 15.73 -8.45
CA ARG A 11 23.53 14.52 -9.22
C ARG A 11 22.59 13.37 -8.88
N MET A 12 22.31 13.16 -7.60
CA MET A 12 21.33 12.16 -7.15
C MET A 12 19.96 12.44 -7.79
N THR A 13 19.41 13.63 -7.60
CA THR A 13 18.09 14.02 -8.15
C THR A 13 18.01 13.86 -9.67
N ASN A 14 19.12 14.14 -10.37
CA ASN A 14 19.23 13.99 -11.83
C ASN A 14 19.50 12.54 -12.29
N GLY A 15 19.47 11.55 -11.38
CA GLY A 15 19.71 10.14 -11.71
C GLY A 15 21.16 9.81 -12.07
N GLN A 16 22.10 10.71 -11.80
CA GLN A 16 23.51 10.52 -12.09
C GLN A 16 24.23 9.81 -10.93
N LEU A 17 25.44 9.30 -11.18
CA LEU A 17 26.27 8.70 -10.13
C LEU A 17 26.52 9.71 -9.00
N TYR A 18 26.22 9.33 -7.76
CA TYR A 18 26.45 10.13 -6.56
C TYR A 18 27.04 9.27 -5.44
N ILE A 19 27.52 9.93 -4.38
CA ILE A 19 28.08 9.29 -3.18
C ILE A 19 26.99 9.31 -2.10
N PRO A 20 26.35 8.17 -1.78
CA PRO A 20 25.22 8.12 -0.86
C PRO A 20 25.61 8.45 0.58
N SER A 21 26.84 8.14 1.00
CA SER A 21 27.34 8.34 2.37
C SER A 21 27.75 9.78 2.72
N LYS A 22 27.33 10.75 1.90
CA LYS A 22 27.60 12.15 2.18
C LYS A 22 26.69 12.70 3.26
N ALA A 23 27.25 13.62 4.06
CA ALA A 23 26.58 14.12 5.25
C ALA A 23 25.23 14.75 4.92
N LYS A 24 25.12 15.48 3.80
CA LYS A 24 23.86 16.12 3.43
C LYS A 24 22.77 15.11 3.10
N LEU A 25 23.11 14.02 2.43
CA LEU A 25 22.15 12.95 2.12
C LEU A 25 21.75 12.17 3.37
N ASP A 26 22.67 11.97 4.33
CA ASP A 26 22.34 11.38 5.63
C ASP A 26 21.37 12.26 6.44
N GLU A 27 21.56 13.57 6.44
CA GLU A 27 20.62 14.53 7.02
C GLU A 27 19.23 14.41 6.38
N LEU A 28 19.16 14.40 5.05
CA LEU A 28 17.91 14.34 4.30
C LEU A 28 17.17 13.02 4.54
N ARG A 29 17.86 11.87 4.49
CA ARG A 29 17.27 10.56 4.85
C ARG A 29 16.83 10.50 6.30
N THR A 30 17.54 11.17 7.20
CA THR A 30 17.13 11.26 8.61
C THR A 30 15.86 12.08 8.76
N ALA A 31 15.76 13.23 8.09
CA ALA A 31 14.54 14.03 8.04
C ALA A 31 13.35 13.22 7.49
N ALA A 32 13.54 12.49 6.38
CA ALA A 32 12.51 11.64 5.79
C ALA A 32 12.06 10.51 6.73
N ARG A 33 12.98 9.85 7.43
CA ARG A 33 12.63 8.82 8.44
C ARG A 33 11.85 9.39 9.61
N LEU A 34 12.22 10.58 10.10
CA LEU A 34 11.49 11.27 11.18
C LEU A 34 10.09 11.70 10.71
N TRP A 35 9.98 12.23 9.49
CA TRP A 35 8.69 12.57 8.89
C TRP A 35 7.82 11.32 8.72
N CYS A 36 8.35 10.21 8.19
CA CYS A 36 7.60 8.95 8.07
C CYS A 36 7.12 8.46 9.43
N ARG A 37 7.94 8.60 10.49
CA ARG A 37 7.51 8.26 11.86
C ARG A 37 6.35 9.14 12.32
N GLN A 38 6.40 10.45 12.07
CA GLN A 38 5.30 11.37 12.39
C GLN A 38 4.04 11.01 11.60
N TYR A 39 4.16 10.79 10.29
CA TYR A 39 3.05 10.40 9.43
C TYR A 39 2.40 9.10 9.90
N ASN A 40 3.21 8.08 10.19
CA ASN A 40 2.75 6.78 10.65
C ASN A 40 2.14 6.81 12.07
N ALA A 41 2.38 7.87 12.83
CA ALA A 41 1.79 8.10 14.15
C ALA A 41 0.51 8.97 14.11
N THR A 42 0.07 9.42 12.92
CA THR A 42 -1.20 10.16 12.78
C THR A 42 -2.41 9.28 13.09
N ASP A 43 -3.51 9.89 13.53
CA ASP A 43 -4.72 9.16 13.91
C ASP A 43 -5.28 8.36 12.73
N ASP A 44 -5.19 7.05 12.87
CA ASP A 44 -5.67 6.01 11.97
C ASP A 44 -7.07 5.51 12.35
N SER A 45 -7.76 6.17 13.29
CA SER A 45 -9.23 6.08 13.39
C SER A 45 -9.93 6.76 12.21
N ILE A 46 -9.25 7.63 11.47
CA ILE A 46 -9.77 8.23 10.24
C ILE A 46 -9.43 7.32 9.06
N THR A 47 -10.44 7.02 8.22
CA THR A 47 -10.24 6.22 7.00
C THR A 47 -10.55 7.05 5.77
N GLY A 48 -9.65 7.02 4.79
CA GLY A 48 -9.73 7.90 3.62
C GLY A 48 -9.07 9.26 3.85
N PRO A 49 -9.53 10.31 3.15
CA PRO A 49 -8.95 11.65 3.24
C PRO A 49 -8.92 12.16 4.68
N CYS A 50 -7.74 12.58 5.11
CA CYS A 50 -7.50 13.12 6.44
C CYS A 50 -6.77 14.46 6.28
N PRO A 51 -7.35 15.60 6.71
CA PRO A 51 -6.74 16.92 6.51
C PRO A 51 -5.32 17.01 7.06
N GLN A 52 -5.07 16.41 8.23
CA GLN A 52 -3.73 16.36 8.83
C GLN A 52 -2.72 15.61 7.93
N ARG A 53 -3.09 14.43 7.41
CA ARG A 53 -2.21 13.65 6.52
C ARG A 53 -1.99 14.35 5.20
N GLU A 54 -3.02 14.98 4.66
CA GLU A 54 -2.95 15.76 3.43
C GLU A 54 -2.00 16.95 3.58
N GLU A 55 -2.10 17.71 4.67
CA GLU A 55 -1.19 18.81 4.99
C GLU A 55 0.26 18.31 5.12
N LEU A 56 0.47 17.20 5.84
CA LEU A 56 1.80 16.58 5.97
C LEU A 56 2.40 16.21 4.62
N MET A 57 1.62 15.60 3.72
CA MET A 57 2.09 15.18 2.39
C MET A 57 2.39 16.39 1.50
N LYS A 58 1.51 17.40 1.48
CA LYS A 58 1.71 18.64 0.71
C LYS A 58 2.93 19.44 1.17
N GLY A 59 3.31 19.34 2.44
CA GLY A 59 4.50 20.00 2.99
C GLY A 59 5.82 19.23 2.82
N PHE A 60 5.79 17.99 2.31
CA PHE A 60 6.95 17.09 2.30
C PHE A 60 7.31 16.53 0.92
N PHE A 61 6.30 16.14 0.13
CA PHE A 61 6.53 15.67 -1.24
C PHE A 61 6.83 16.82 -2.20
N GLY A 62 7.49 16.51 -3.31
CA GLY A 62 7.81 17.49 -4.35
C GLY A 62 6.55 18.12 -4.97
N ALA A 63 5.48 17.32 -5.11
CA ALA A 63 4.12 17.79 -5.34
C ALA A 63 3.09 16.77 -4.85
N CYS A 64 1.93 17.25 -4.44
CA CYS A 64 0.82 16.40 -4.03
C CYS A 64 -0.52 17.06 -4.39
N GLY A 65 -1.33 16.38 -5.19
CA GLY A 65 -2.66 16.81 -5.62
C GLY A 65 -3.71 16.82 -4.50
N GLN A 66 -4.98 16.85 -4.88
CA GLN A 66 -6.14 16.89 -3.99
C GLN A 66 -6.58 15.48 -3.56
N GLY A 67 -6.99 15.38 -2.29
CA GLY A 67 -7.51 14.15 -1.70
C GLY A 67 -6.55 12.94 -1.68
N PRO A 68 -5.22 13.10 -1.51
CA PRO A 68 -4.30 11.97 -1.40
C PRO A 68 -4.61 11.14 -0.14
N VAL A 69 -4.55 9.82 -0.29
CA VAL A 69 -4.67 8.89 0.84
C VAL A 69 -3.53 7.89 0.78
N ILE A 70 -2.73 7.82 1.83
CA ILE A 70 -1.75 6.75 2.05
C ILE A 70 -2.06 6.13 3.40
N GLU A 71 -2.35 4.83 3.41
CA GLU A 71 -2.61 4.11 4.65
C GLU A 71 -1.29 3.76 5.37
N PRO A 72 -1.09 4.18 6.63
CA PRO A 72 0.10 3.81 7.39
C PRO A 72 0.22 2.29 7.61
N PRO A 73 1.45 1.73 7.62
CA PRO A 73 2.72 2.46 7.56
C PRO A 73 3.13 2.80 6.12
N PHE A 74 3.74 3.97 5.96
CA PHE A 74 4.40 4.45 4.76
C PHE A 74 5.90 4.65 5.01
N ARG A 75 6.72 4.42 3.99
CA ARG A 75 8.16 4.67 4.03
C ARG A 75 8.62 5.32 2.72
N CYS A 76 9.51 6.30 2.81
CA CYS A 76 10.26 6.79 1.67
C CYS A 76 11.72 7.10 2.02
N GLU A 77 12.56 7.30 1.00
CA GLU A 77 13.98 7.61 1.18
C GLU A 77 14.21 9.11 1.43
N TYR A 78 13.61 9.98 0.61
CA TYR A 78 13.79 11.44 0.69
C TYR A 78 12.46 12.22 0.74
N GLY A 79 11.44 11.77 0.02
CA GLY A 79 10.13 12.43 -0.10
C GLY A 79 10.05 13.50 -1.18
N PHE A 80 11.03 14.41 -1.24
CA PHE A 80 10.99 15.55 -2.17
C PHE A 80 11.08 15.18 -3.65
N ASN A 81 11.46 13.94 -3.98
CA ASN A 81 11.48 13.41 -5.35
C ASN A 81 10.16 12.72 -5.75
N VAL A 82 9.15 12.73 -4.88
CA VAL A 82 7.83 12.13 -5.14
C VAL A 82 6.84 13.20 -5.58
N PHE A 83 6.18 12.96 -6.71
CA PHE A 83 5.18 13.85 -7.30
C PHE A 83 3.88 13.07 -7.55
N ILE A 84 2.80 13.48 -6.89
CA ILE A 84 1.52 12.76 -6.87
C ILE A 84 0.42 13.66 -7.43
N GLY A 85 -0.37 13.16 -8.38
CA GLY A 85 -1.57 13.81 -8.92
C GLY A 85 -2.77 13.81 -7.97
N ASP A 86 -3.93 14.16 -8.51
CA ASP A 86 -5.21 14.19 -7.79
C ASP A 86 -5.79 12.78 -7.61
N GLY A 87 -6.54 12.54 -6.52
CA GLY A 87 -7.29 11.29 -6.36
C GLY A 87 -6.43 10.04 -6.14
N PHE A 88 -5.20 10.21 -5.65
CA PHE A 88 -4.29 9.10 -5.34
C PHE A 88 -4.70 8.33 -4.07
N TYR A 89 -4.72 7.01 -4.16
CA TYR A 89 -4.90 6.12 -3.02
C TYR A 89 -3.82 5.05 -2.98
N ALA A 90 -3.16 4.89 -1.83
CA ALA A 90 -2.30 3.77 -1.54
C ALA A 90 -2.73 3.07 -0.24
N ASN A 91 -2.90 1.77 -0.34
CA ASN A 91 -3.19 0.92 0.81
C ASN A 91 -1.92 0.69 1.66
N TYR A 92 -2.03 -0.11 2.73
CA TYR A 92 -0.98 -0.32 3.73
C TYR A 92 0.39 -0.64 3.12
N GLU A 93 1.47 -0.20 3.78
CA GLU A 93 2.85 -0.62 3.47
C GLU A 93 3.41 -0.13 2.13
N LEU A 94 2.95 1.02 1.63
CA LEU A 94 3.63 1.67 0.51
C LEU A 94 5.09 2.01 0.89
N ALA A 95 6.03 1.65 0.03
CA ALA A 95 7.43 2.04 0.13
C ALA A 95 7.94 2.66 -1.17
N ILE A 96 8.59 3.82 -1.08
CA ILE A 96 9.17 4.51 -2.23
C ILE A 96 10.65 4.80 -1.98
N LEU A 97 11.54 4.16 -2.72
CA LEU A 97 12.96 4.54 -2.73
C LEU A 97 13.16 5.57 -3.85
N ASP A 98 13.09 6.85 -3.49
CA ASP A 98 13.05 8.00 -4.39
C ASP A 98 14.41 8.71 -4.54
N SER A 99 15.50 7.96 -4.70
CA SER A 99 16.81 8.53 -5.07
C SER A 99 16.84 9.15 -6.47
N ALA A 100 15.78 8.96 -7.27
CA ALA A 100 15.43 9.76 -8.44
C ALA A 100 13.90 9.99 -8.46
N THR A 101 13.44 10.81 -9.41
CA THR A 101 12.03 11.21 -9.50
C THR A 101 11.06 10.03 -9.62
N VAL A 102 10.00 10.08 -8.82
CA VAL A 102 8.81 9.21 -8.95
C VAL A 102 7.61 10.09 -9.28
N THR A 103 7.06 9.93 -10.47
CA THR A 103 5.86 10.64 -10.91
C THR A 103 4.66 9.70 -10.95
N ILE A 104 3.59 10.09 -10.27
CA ILE A 104 2.33 9.35 -10.19
C ILE A 104 1.22 10.27 -10.69
N GLY A 105 0.48 9.82 -11.70
CA GLY A 105 -0.65 10.53 -12.29
C GLY A 105 -1.87 10.65 -11.36
N ASN A 106 -2.99 11.00 -11.96
CA ASN A 106 -4.28 11.17 -11.30
C ASN A 106 -5.03 9.84 -11.19
N ASN A 107 -5.89 9.72 -10.19
CA ASN A 107 -6.77 8.56 -9.96
C ASN A 107 -6.01 7.22 -9.85
N VAL A 108 -4.76 7.24 -9.39
CA VAL A 108 -3.95 6.04 -9.25
C VAL A 108 -4.28 5.31 -7.94
N LEU A 109 -4.50 4.00 -8.05
CA LEU A 109 -4.82 3.10 -6.93
C LEU A 109 -3.69 2.09 -6.73
N LEU A 110 -3.06 2.10 -5.56
CA LEU A 110 -2.04 1.13 -5.16
C LEU A 110 -2.59 0.20 -4.07
N GLY A 111 -2.52 -1.10 -4.32
CA GLY A 111 -2.79 -2.14 -3.33
C GLY A 111 -1.73 -2.17 -2.21
N PRO A 112 -1.93 -3.02 -1.20
CA PRO A 112 -1.05 -3.04 -0.04
C PRO A 112 0.34 -3.63 -0.38
N GLY A 113 1.40 -3.05 0.18
CA GLY A 113 2.77 -3.49 -0.02
C GLY A 113 3.30 -3.25 -1.43
N VAL A 114 2.78 -2.24 -2.15
CA VAL A 114 3.37 -1.79 -3.42
C VAL A 114 4.66 -1.05 -3.13
N HIS A 115 5.73 -1.41 -3.83
CA HIS A 115 7.04 -0.81 -3.68
C HIS A 115 7.54 -0.21 -5.00
N LEU A 116 7.98 1.04 -4.95
CA LEU A 116 8.51 1.78 -6.11
C LEU A 116 10.00 2.08 -5.86
N TYR A 117 10.88 1.57 -6.72
CA TYR A 117 12.33 1.69 -6.52
C TYR A 117 12.98 2.40 -7.69
N THR A 118 13.57 3.58 -7.46
CA THR A 118 14.37 4.27 -8.48
C THR A 118 15.86 4.01 -8.32
N ALA A 119 16.32 3.60 -7.14
CA ALA A 119 17.72 3.39 -6.82
C ALA A 119 18.37 2.25 -7.63
N GLU A 120 19.59 2.48 -8.11
CA GLU A 120 20.44 1.49 -8.78
C GLU A 120 21.87 1.53 -8.25
N HIS A 121 22.58 0.42 -8.45
CA HIS A 121 24.00 0.29 -8.16
C HIS A 121 24.77 -0.14 -9.41
N PRO A 122 26.06 0.24 -9.54
CA PRO A 122 26.91 -0.29 -10.58
C PRO A 122 26.87 -1.83 -10.66
N ARG A 123 26.83 -2.41 -11.85
CA ARG A 123 26.70 -3.88 -12.00
C ARG A 123 28.03 -4.62 -11.88
N SER A 124 29.16 -3.96 -12.11
CA SER A 124 30.48 -4.57 -11.95
C SER A 124 30.86 -4.66 -10.47
N VAL A 125 31.62 -5.69 -10.09
CA VAL A 125 32.10 -5.86 -8.71
C VAL A 125 32.93 -4.64 -8.27
N ALA A 126 33.87 -4.21 -9.13
CA ALA A 126 34.69 -3.04 -8.87
C ALA A 126 33.85 -1.76 -8.72
N GLY A 127 32.78 -1.61 -9.50
CA GLY A 127 31.86 -0.49 -9.39
C GLY A 127 31.11 -0.51 -8.06
N ARG A 128 30.51 -1.65 -7.68
CA ARG A 128 29.79 -1.77 -6.39
C ARG A 128 30.68 -1.53 -5.19
N ALA A 129 31.96 -1.92 -5.26
CA ALA A 129 32.91 -1.70 -4.17
C ALA A 129 33.20 -0.22 -3.89
N THR A 130 32.84 0.68 -4.80
CA THR A 130 32.93 2.14 -4.56
C THR A 130 31.76 2.69 -3.75
N CYS A 131 30.70 1.90 -3.52
CA CYS A 131 29.48 2.26 -2.82
C CYS A 131 28.76 3.50 -3.41
N VAL A 132 29.01 3.85 -4.67
CA VAL A 132 28.23 4.87 -5.39
C VAL A 132 26.89 4.30 -5.84
N GLU A 133 25.92 5.18 -6.00
CA GLU A 133 24.57 4.90 -6.46
C GLU A 133 24.22 5.80 -7.65
N TYR A 134 23.21 5.42 -8.41
CA TYR A 134 22.54 6.27 -9.39
C TYR A 134 21.05 5.94 -9.37
N GLY A 135 20.22 6.71 -10.05
CA GLY A 135 18.78 6.48 -10.04
C GLY A 135 18.17 6.58 -11.43
N SER A 136 17.14 5.78 -11.68
CA SER A 136 16.34 5.84 -12.90
C SER A 136 14.89 6.14 -12.53
N PRO A 137 14.29 7.22 -13.07
CA PRO A 137 12.98 7.68 -12.64
C PRO A 137 11.88 6.66 -12.94
N ILE A 138 10.83 6.66 -12.13
CA ILE A 138 9.61 5.88 -12.37
C ILE A 138 8.48 6.84 -12.78
N THR A 139 7.71 6.46 -13.79
CA THR A 139 6.50 7.19 -14.20
C THR A 139 5.30 6.25 -14.18
N ILE A 140 4.25 6.63 -13.47
CA ILE A 140 2.95 5.96 -13.46
C ILE A 140 1.93 6.94 -14.03
N GLY A 141 1.28 6.57 -15.13
CA GLY A 141 0.25 7.38 -15.78
C GLY A 141 -1.04 7.51 -14.96
N ASP A 142 -2.02 8.20 -15.54
CA ASP A 142 -3.34 8.38 -14.92
C ASP A 142 -4.15 7.07 -14.92
N ASP A 143 -5.14 6.97 -14.03
CA ASP A 143 -6.13 5.89 -13.99
C ASP A 143 -5.49 4.48 -13.91
N VAL A 144 -4.31 4.37 -13.28
CA VAL A 144 -3.60 3.10 -13.11
C VAL A 144 -4.01 2.43 -11.81
N TRP A 145 -4.25 1.11 -11.88
CA TRP A 145 -4.40 0.26 -10.71
C TRP A 145 -3.23 -0.72 -10.59
N ILE A 146 -2.57 -0.73 -9.44
CA ILE A 146 -1.48 -1.65 -9.13
C ILE A 146 -1.87 -2.56 -7.96
N GLY A 147 -1.96 -3.86 -8.20
CA GLY A 147 -2.29 -4.87 -7.20
C GLY A 147 -1.23 -4.99 -6.11
N GLY A 148 -1.65 -5.46 -4.93
CA GLY A 148 -0.79 -5.54 -3.75
C GLY A 148 0.46 -6.40 -3.95
N ARG A 149 1.52 -6.11 -3.19
CA ARG A 149 2.85 -6.75 -3.27
C ARG A 149 3.53 -6.63 -4.63
N THR A 150 3.16 -5.64 -5.44
CA THR A 150 3.86 -5.33 -6.69
C THR A 150 5.14 -4.54 -6.41
N VAL A 151 6.22 -4.88 -7.11
CA VAL A 151 7.48 -4.12 -7.13
C VAL A 151 7.66 -3.50 -8.52
N VAL A 152 7.87 -2.19 -8.58
CA VAL A 152 8.23 -1.46 -9.81
C VAL A 152 9.71 -1.11 -9.75
N LEU A 153 10.48 -1.57 -10.75
CA LEU A 153 11.93 -1.39 -10.81
C LEU A 153 12.34 -0.05 -11.44
N PRO A 154 13.62 0.35 -11.28
CA PRO A 154 14.13 1.62 -11.79
C PRO A 154 13.90 1.81 -13.29
N GLY A 155 13.56 3.05 -13.68
CA GLY A 155 13.44 3.44 -15.09
C GLY A 155 12.14 3.04 -15.77
N VAL A 156 11.20 2.44 -15.05
CA VAL A 156 9.95 1.92 -15.63
C VAL A 156 8.90 3.01 -15.79
N THR A 157 8.25 3.00 -16.95
CA THR A 157 7.00 3.72 -17.23
C THR A 157 5.81 2.76 -17.31
N ILE A 158 4.79 2.99 -16.48
CA ILE A 158 3.49 2.32 -16.56
C ILE A 158 2.51 3.31 -17.21
N GLY A 159 2.02 2.99 -18.41
CA GLY A 159 1.12 3.87 -19.15
C GLY A 159 -0.25 4.04 -18.48
N THR A 160 -0.96 5.11 -18.86
CA THR A 160 -2.32 5.42 -18.40
C THR A 160 -3.28 4.24 -18.55
N GLY A 161 -4.20 4.06 -17.62
CA GLY A 161 -5.26 3.05 -17.69
C GLY A 161 -4.77 1.60 -17.57
N CYS A 162 -3.56 1.38 -17.05
CA CYS A 162 -3.03 0.04 -16.84
C CYS A 162 -3.60 -0.61 -15.57
N ILE A 163 -3.69 -1.95 -15.62
CA ILE A 163 -3.94 -2.79 -14.44
C ILE A 163 -2.74 -3.71 -14.27
N ILE A 164 -2.06 -3.60 -13.13
CA ILE A 164 -0.93 -4.47 -12.78
C ILE A 164 -1.40 -5.48 -11.73
N GLY A 165 -1.34 -6.77 -12.04
CA GLY A 165 -1.77 -7.83 -11.12
C GLY A 165 -0.91 -7.90 -9.84
N ALA A 166 -1.50 -8.36 -8.74
CA ALA A 166 -0.81 -8.52 -7.47
C ALA A 166 0.44 -9.43 -7.56
N GLY A 167 1.46 -9.13 -6.75
CA GLY A 167 2.72 -9.87 -6.72
C GLY A 167 3.62 -9.70 -7.95
N SER A 168 3.34 -8.70 -8.80
CA SER A 168 4.11 -8.49 -10.02
C SER A 168 5.48 -7.87 -9.74
N VAL A 169 6.47 -8.18 -10.59
CA VAL A 169 7.76 -7.48 -10.62
C VAL A 169 7.90 -6.80 -11.96
N VAL A 170 7.62 -5.50 -12.01
CA VAL A 170 7.61 -4.71 -13.23
C VAL A 170 9.04 -4.30 -13.57
N THR A 171 9.64 -5.02 -14.51
CA THR A 171 11.04 -4.83 -14.92
C THR A 171 11.21 -4.04 -16.21
N LYS A 172 10.11 -3.71 -16.89
CA LYS A 172 10.07 -3.03 -18.20
C LYS A 172 8.79 -2.21 -18.30
N ASP A 173 8.80 -1.22 -19.18
CA ASP A 173 7.64 -0.39 -19.45
C ASP A 173 6.40 -1.21 -19.84
N ILE A 174 5.24 -0.75 -19.35
CA ILE A 174 3.94 -1.32 -19.67
C ILE A 174 3.18 -0.30 -20.53
N PRO A 175 2.81 -0.65 -21.78
CA PRO A 175 2.03 0.23 -22.64
C PRO A 175 0.70 0.62 -21.99
N ALA A 176 0.20 1.82 -22.29
CA ALA A 176 -1.10 2.28 -21.80
C ALA A 176 -2.23 1.28 -22.10
N HIS A 177 -3.27 1.30 -21.27
CA HIS A 177 -4.49 0.48 -21.40
C HIS A 177 -4.20 -1.03 -21.44
N THR A 178 -3.22 -1.48 -20.65
CA THR A 178 -2.78 -2.88 -20.62
C THR A 178 -3.02 -3.50 -19.25
N ILE A 179 -3.56 -4.71 -19.23
CA ILE A 179 -3.49 -5.61 -18.08
C ILE A 179 -2.18 -6.38 -18.18
N ALA A 180 -1.33 -6.27 -17.16
CA ALA A 180 -0.06 -6.97 -17.06
C ALA A 180 0.09 -7.64 -15.69
N ALA A 181 0.75 -8.79 -15.62
CA ALA A 181 1.08 -9.40 -14.34
C ALA A 181 2.31 -10.31 -14.42
N GLY A 182 2.79 -10.75 -13.26
CA GLY A 182 3.78 -11.81 -13.10
C GLY A 182 5.16 -11.34 -12.65
N ASN A 183 6.07 -12.30 -12.48
CA ASN A 183 7.46 -12.07 -12.14
C ASN A 183 8.38 -12.84 -13.13
N PRO A 184 8.98 -12.17 -14.13
CA PRO A 184 8.82 -10.75 -14.45
C PRO A 184 7.42 -10.43 -15.01
N CYS A 185 6.96 -9.20 -14.80
CA CYS A 185 5.66 -8.71 -15.25
C CYS A 185 5.61 -8.66 -16.78
N LYS A 186 4.52 -9.16 -17.37
CA LYS A 186 4.31 -9.16 -18.82
C LYS A 186 2.90 -8.69 -19.17
N PRO A 187 2.73 -7.96 -20.28
CA PRO A 187 1.41 -7.71 -20.86
C PRO A 187 0.64 -9.02 -21.07
N ILE A 188 -0.64 -9.02 -20.71
CA ILE A 188 -1.56 -10.15 -20.85
C ILE A 188 -2.61 -9.84 -21.91
N LYS A 189 -3.34 -8.73 -21.74
CA LYS A 189 -4.42 -8.29 -22.63
C LYS A 189 -4.71 -6.80 -22.44
N ALA A 190 -5.53 -6.23 -23.31
CA ALA A 190 -6.01 -4.85 -23.16
C ALA A 190 -6.87 -4.71 -21.88
N ALA A 191 -6.73 -3.58 -21.19
CA ALA A 191 -7.62 -3.18 -20.12
C ALA A 191 -8.97 -2.72 -20.70
N PRO A 192 -10.11 -3.09 -20.10
CA PRO A 192 -11.41 -2.53 -20.45
C PRO A 192 -11.39 -1.00 -20.39
N GLN A 193 -12.01 -0.35 -21.37
CA GLN A 193 -12.07 1.13 -21.45
C GLN A 193 -13.45 1.69 -21.11
N GLU A 194 -14.49 0.88 -21.32
CA GLU A 194 -15.86 1.28 -21.10
C GLU A 194 -16.44 0.47 -19.94
N PRO A 195 -17.28 1.10 -19.09
CA PRO A 195 -17.96 0.38 -18.04
C PRO A 195 -18.89 -0.68 -18.66
N THR A 196 -18.92 -1.83 -18.00
CA THR A 196 -19.89 -2.90 -18.23
C THR A 196 -21.30 -2.41 -17.94
N ASP A 197 -22.31 -3.11 -18.45
CA ASP A 197 -23.71 -2.77 -18.18
C ASP A 197 -24.05 -2.86 -16.69
N LYS A 198 -23.40 -3.79 -15.96
CA LYS A 198 -23.53 -3.90 -14.50
C LYS A 198 -23.00 -2.67 -13.78
N GLU A 199 -21.87 -2.12 -14.23
CA GLU A 199 -21.31 -0.89 -13.67
C GLU A 199 -22.19 0.31 -13.98
N LYS A 200 -22.69 0.43 -15.21
CA LYS A 200 -23.64 1.49 -15.59
C LYS A 200 -24.90 1.46 -14.74
N GLU A 201 -25.50 0.28 -14.56
CA GLU A 201 -26.68 0.09 -13.71
C GLU A 201 -26.38 0.48 -12.26
N PHE A 202 -25.23 0.04 -11.73
CA PHE A 202 -24.81 0.42 -10.38
C PHE A 202 -24.62 1.93 -10.25
N PHE A 203 -23.98 2.59 -11.21
CA PHE A 203 -23.77 4.04 -11.23
C PHE A 203 -25.09 4.82 -11.18
N MET A 204 -26.15 4.32 -11.83
CA MET A 204 -27.48 4.93 -11.74
C MET A 204 -28.12 4.77 -10.35
N SER A 205 -27.78 3.71 -9.61
CA SER A 205 -28.30 3.43 -8.27
C SER A 205 -27.61 4.18 -7.12
N LEU A 206 -26.47 4.86 -7.39
CA LEU A 206 -25.61 5.46 -6.35
C LEU A 206 -26.33 6.43 -5.40
N LYS A 207 -27.36 7.15 -5.88
CA LYS A 207 -28.07 8.17 -5.10
C LYS A 207 -29.04 7.60 -4.06
N ILE A 208 -29.42 6.33 -4.19
CA ILE A 208 -30.50 5.73 -3.38
C ILE A 208 -30.03 4.59 -2.48
N ILE A 209 -28.76 4.20 -2.59
CA ILE A 209 -28.20 3.09 -1.81
C ILE A 209 -28.08 3.45 -0.31
N SER A 210 -28.68 2.64 0.56
CA SER A 210 -28.57 2.78 2.02
C SER A 210 -27.23 2.23 2.53
N ASP A 211 -26.83 2.58 3.75
CA ASP A 211 -25.61 2.01 4.37
C ASP A 211 -25.69 0.49 4.53
N GLU A 212 -26.88 -0.03 4.81
CA GLU A 212 -27.11 -1.47 5.00
C GLU A 212 -27.05 -2.21 3.67
N ASP A 213 -27.75 -1.74 2.64
CA ASP A 213 -27.72 -2.33 1.30
C ASP A 213 -26.31 -2.29 0.71
N ASN A 214 -25.60 -1.16 0.86
CA ASN A 214 -24.21 -1.03 0.42
C ASN A 214 -23.28 -2.06 1.07
N ARG A 215 -23.47 -2.33 2.36
CA ARG A 215 -22.69 -3.33 3.10
C ARG A 215 -23.04 -4.74 2.64
N GLU A 216 -24.32 -5.06 2.46
CA GLU A 216 -24.73 -6.39 2.02
C GLU A 216 -24.23 -6.71 0.61
N ARG A 217 -24.30 -5.73 -0.30
CA ARG A 217 -23.68 -5.81 -1.63
C ARG A 217 -22.20 -6.15 -1.54
N MET A 218 -21.44 -5.40 -0.72
CA MET A 218 -20.02 -5.66 -0.48
C MET A 218 -19.78 -7.09 0.02
N THR A 219 -20.53 -7.56 1.02
CA THR A 219 -20.41 -8.93 1.54
C THR A 219 -20.77 -10.02 0.52
N ARG A 220 -21.62 -9.74 -0.47
CA ARG A 220 -21.95 -10.66 -1.57
C ARG A 220 -20.96 -10.61 -2.75
N GLY A 221 -19.98 -9.70 -2.72
CA GLY A 221 -19.07 -9.46 -3.84
C GLY A 221 -19.71 -8.71 -5.00
N GLU A 222 -20.77 -7.95 -4.73
CA GLU A 222 -21.39 -7.03 -5.69
C GLU A 222 -20.72 -5.66 -5.63
N LEU A 223 -20.90 -4.86 -6.68
CA LEU A 223 -20.46 -3.46 -6.70
C LEU A 223 -21.03 -2.70 -5.49
N TYR A 224 -20.15 -1.98 -4.82
CA TYR A 224 -20.43 -1.22 -3.61
C TYR A 224 -19.64 0.09 -3.59
N LEU A 225 -20.07 1.03 -2.76
CA LEU A 225 -19.39 2.30 -2.53
C LEU A 225 -18.42 2.17 -1.35
N PRO A 226 -17.09 2.08 -1.58
CA PRO A 226 -16.13 1.91 -0.49
C PRO A 226 -16.05 3.14 0.42
N MET A 227 -16.48 4.31 -0.05
CA MET A 227 -16.46 5.57 0.69
C MET A 227 -17.83 5.94 1.29
N LYS A 228 -18.78 4.99 1.34
CA LYS A 228 -20.04 5.20 2.05
C LYS A 228 -19.79 5.29 3.57
N GLU A 229 -20.48 6.21 4.25
CA GLU A 229 -20.25 6.53 5.66
C GLU A 229 -20.27 5.29 6.58
N GLY A 230 -21.22 4.37 6.36
CA GLY A 230 -21.30 3.12 7.11
C GLY A 230 -20.04 2.25 7.01
N LEU A 231 -19.40 2.19 5.84
CA LEU A 231 -18.16 1.43 5.65
C LEU A 231 -16.94 2.17 6.18
N ILE A 232 -16.89 3.50 6.04
CA ILE A 232 -15.85 4.36 6.65
C ILE A 232 -15.80 4.13 8.16
N ARG A 233 -16.94 4.22 8.85
CA ARG A 233 -17.03 3.98 10.31
C ARG A 233 -16.58 2.57 10.71
N ARG A 234 -16.81 1.58 9.84
CA ARG A 234 -16.39 0.19 10.11
C ARG A 234 -14.89 -0.01 9.95
N ARG A 235 -14.29 0.55 8.89
CA ARG A 235 -12.82 0.52 8.75
C ARG A 235 -12.14 1.26 9.90
N ALA A 236 -12.70 2.40 10.33
CA ALA A 236 -12.21 3.16 11.48
C ALA A 236 -12.15 2.28 12.75
N LYS A 237 -13.23 1.52 13.00
CA LYS A 237 -13.31 0.55 14.09
C LYS A 237 -12.27 -0.56 13.94
N ALA A 238 -12.13 -1.14 12.75
CA ALA A 238 -11.19 -2.22 12.48
C ALA A 238 -9.73 -1.77 12.67
N LYS A 239 -9.37 -0.56 12.22
CA LYS A 239 -8.04 0.01 12.46
C LYS A 239 -7.75 0.23 13.93
N LYS A 240 -8.71 0.78 14.68
CA LYS A 240 -8.60 0.93 16.13
C LYS A 240 -8.34 -0.42 16.80
N TRP A 241 -9.12 -1.43 16.41
CA TRP A 241 -8.93 -2.79 16.90
C TRP A 241 -7.56 -3.37 16.53
N CYS A 242 -7.09 -3.18 15.28
CA CYS A 242 -5.77 -3.64 14.86
C CYS A 242 -4.67 -3.01 15.71
N ARG A 243 -4.77 -1.72 16.07
CA ARG A 243 -3.81 -1.07 16.98
C ARG A 243 -3.81 -1.70 18.35
N GLU A 244 -4.99 -1.91 18.93
CA GLU A 244 -5.14 -2.53 20.26
C GLU A 244 -4.54 -3.95 20.25
N TYR A 245 -4.83 -4.74 19.21
CA TYR A 245 -4.24 -6.06 19.03
C TYR A 245 -2.72 -6.00 18.87
N ASN A 246 -2.22 -5.07 18.04
CA ASN A 246 -0.79 -4.96 17.74
C ASN A 246 0.04 -4.37 18.88
N ALA A 247 -0.60 -3.71 19.84
CA ALA A 247 0.03 -3.18 21.04
C ALA A 247 0.00 -4.14 22.23
N THR A 248 -0.49 -5.37 22.05
CA THR A 248 -0.46 -6.40 23.11
C THR A 248 0.98 -6.79 23.43
N ASP A 249 1.28 -6.92 24.71
CA ASP A 249 2.61 -7.23 25.24
C ASP A 249 2.83 -8.75 25.35
N ASP A 250 3.86 -9.27 24.68
CA ASP A 250 4.21 -10.69 24.71
C ASP A 250 4.71 -11.15 26.10
N ASP A 251 5.20 -10.22 26.94
CA ASP A 251 5.69 -10.52 28.28
C ASP A 251 4.56 -10.58 29.33
N ALA A 252 3.34 -10.12 28.98
CA ALA A 252 2.20 -10.15 29.89
C ALA A 252 1.71 -11.60 30.12
N PRO A 253 1.47 -12.04 31.37
CA PRO A 253 1.15 -13.45 31.66
C PRO A 253 -0.19 -13.93 31.06
N ASP A 254 -1.08 -13.00 30.68
CA ASP A 254 -2.39 -13.27 30.10
C ASP A 254 -2.53 -12.85 28.62
N PHE A 255 -1.41 -12.56 27.94
CA PHE A 255 -1.44 -12.02 26.58
C PHE A 255 -2.20 -12.91 25.58
N MET A 256 -2.07 -14.24 25.72
CA MET A 256 -2.79 -15.18 24.85
C MET A 256 -4.30 -15.08 25.02
N GLN A 257 -4.80 -14.96 26.25
CA GLN A 257 -6.23 -14.81 26.54
C GLN A 257 -6.74 -13.45 26.05
N VAL A 258 -5.93 -12.39 26.20
CA VAL A 258 -6.25 -11.06 25.68
C VAL A 258 -6.38 -11.09 24.16
N ARG A 259 -5.40 -11.67 23.45
CA ARG A 259 -5.43 -11.81 21.98
C ARG A 259 -6.61 -12.65 21.50
N GLU A 260 -6.87 -13.79 22.14
CA GLU A 260 -8.01 -14.65 21.79
C GLU A 260 -9.35 -13.91 21.93
N ARG A 261 -9.53 -13.15 23.03
CA ARG A 261 -10.73 -12.32 23.22
C ARG A 261 -10.85 -11.25 22.14
N LEU A 262 -9.76 -10.51 21.87
CA LEU A 262 -9.76 -9.47 20.83
C LEU A 262 -10.14 -10.04 19.46
N LEU A 263 -9.60 -11.21 19.08
CA LEU A 263 -9.97 -11.88 17.82
C LEU A 263 -11.45 -12.26 17.79
N LYS A 264 -11.99 -12.82 18.88
CA LYS A 264 -13.42 -13.18 18.97
C LYS A 264 -14.34 -11.96 18.92
N ASP A 265 -13.91 -10.82 19.45
CA ASP A 265 -14.70 -9.59 19.50
C ASP A 265 -14.80 -8.88 18.13
N ALA A 266 -13.80 -9.06 17.25
CA ALA A 266 -13.73 -8.36 15.97
C ALA A 266 -14.05 -9.22 14.74
N LEU A 267 -13.57 -10.47 14.72
CA LEU A 267 -13.71 -11.34 13.55
C LEU A 267 -15.14 -11.85 13.41
N GLY A 268 -15.55 -12.15 12.17
CA GLY A 268 -16.87 -12.73 11.90
C GLY A 268 -17.08 -14.10 12.56
N SER A 269 -16.00 -14.87 12.72
CA SER A 269 -15.93 -16.02 13.62
C SER A 269 -14.47 -16.38 13.91
N CYS A 270 -14.20 -16.88 15.12
CA CYS A 270 -12.86 -17.27 15.54
C CYS A 270 -12.92 -18.61 16.30
N GLY A 271 -12.29 -19.64 15.74
CA GLY A 271 -12.19 -20.96 16.33
C GLY A 271 -11.28 -21.02 17.55
N LYS A 272 -11.34 -22.14 18.27
CA LYS A 272 -10.54 -22.37 19.48
C LYS A 272 -9.05 -22.44 19.14
N GLY A 273 -8.23 -21.78 19.95
CA GLY A 273 -6.77 -21.80 19.79
C GLY A 273 -6.26 -21.06 18.56
N ALA A 274 -7.07 -20.18 17.94
CA ALA A 274 -6.61 -19.30 16.88
C ALA A 274 -5.64 -18.24 17.43
N PHE A 275 -4.52 -18.04 16.74
CA PHE A 275 -3.49 -17.10 17.15
C PHE A 275 -2.85 -16.41 15.95
N ILE A 276 -2.58 -15.11 16.08
CA ILE A 276 -1.94 -14.28 15.05
C ILE A 276 -0.82 -13.49 15.72
N GLU A 277 0.41 -13.65 15.25
CA GLU A 277 1.52 -12.80 15.70
C GLU A 277 1.31 -11.35 15.23
N PRO A 278 1.42 -10.35 16.11
CA PRO A 278 1.44 -8.95 15.70
C PRO A 278 2.67 -8.61 14.83
N PRO A 279 2.54 -7.76 13.80
CA PRO A 279 1.36 -6.98 13.51
C PRO A 279 0.38 -7.73 12.60
N PHE A 280 -0.91 -7.51 12.86
CA PHE A 280 -2.03 -7.90 12.02
C PHE A 280 -2.75 -6.64 11.50
N ARG A 281 -3.14 -6.64 10.23
CA ARG A 281 -3.96 -5.58 9.63
C ARG A 281 -5.11 -6.16 8.82
N CYS A 282 -6.26 -5.51 8.89
CA CYS A 282 -7.40 -5.83 8.06
C CYS A 282 -8.25 -4.61 7.73
N ASP A 283 -9.10 -4.72 6.69
CA ASP A 283 -10.03 -3.64 6.33
C ASP A 283 -11.18 -3.52 7.34
N TYR A 284 -11.84 -4.64 7.62
CA TYR A 284 -13.12 -4.65 8.33
C TYR A 284 -13.18 -5.62 9.51
N ALA A 285 -12.34 -6.66 9.52
CA ALA A 285 -12.31 -7.78 10.47
C ALA A 285 -13.56 -8.69 10.44
N PHE A 286 -14.76 -8.11 10.38
CA PHE A 286 -16.03 -8.83 10.55
C PHE A 286 -16.35 -9.82 9.41
N ASN A 287 -15.68 -9.72 8.26
CA ASN A 287 -15.83 -10.64 7.14
C ASN A 287 -14.79 -11.77 7.17
N THR A 288 -13.88 -11.74 8.13
CA THR A 288 -12.86 -12.78 8.31
C THR A 288 -13.37 -13.85 9.28
N HIS A 289 -13.32 -15.11 8.83
CA HIS A 289 -13.78 -16.28 9.56
C HIS A 289 -12.64 -17.29 9.69
N ILE A 290 -12.23 -17.59 10.91
CA ILE A 290 -11.09 -18.44 11.23
C ILE A 290 -11.56 -19.69 11.96
N GLY A 291 -11.09 -20.88 11.53
CA GLY A 291 -11.35 -22.17 12.16
C GLY A 291 -10.50 -22.48 13.39
N ASP A 292 -10.70 -23.66 13.98
CA ASP A 292 -9.97 -24.13 15.16
C ASP A 292 -8.49 -24.38 14.82
N GLY A 293 -7.57 -24.04 15.74
CA GLY A 293 -6.14 -24.32 15.61
C GLY A 293 -5.43 -23.53 14.50
N PHE A 294 -5.95 -22.35 14.14
CA PHE A 294 -5.29 -21.45 13.20
C PHE A 294 -4.06 -20.77 13.81
N TYR A 295 -2.99 -20.67 13.04
CA TYR A 295 -1.83 -19.88 13.39
C TYR A 295 -1.40 -19.01 12.21
N ALA A 296 -1.12 -17.73 12.46
CA ALA A 296 -0.42 -16.88 11.52
C ALA A 296 0.81 -16.26 12.17
N ASN A 297 1.93 -16.36 11.47
CA ASN A 297 3.17 -15.69 11.84
C ASN A 297 3.10 -14.17 11.52
N TYR A 298 4.18 -13.43 11.77
CA TYR A 298 4.25 -11.97 11.70
C TYR A 298 3.76 -11.40 10.35
N ASP A 299 3.21 -10.17 10.39
CA ASP A 299 2.82 -9.39 9.21
C ASP A 299 1.69 -10.02 8.36
N LEU A 300 0.63 -10.50 9.01
CA LEU A 300 -0.59 -10.90 8.30
C LEU A 300 -1.40 -9.67 7.87
N VAL A 301 -1.80 -9.63 6.60
CA VAL A 301 -2.73 -8.61 6.07
C VAL A 301 -3.94 -9.29 5.41
N ILE A 302 -5.14 -8.94 5.83
CA ILE A 302 -6.39 -9.44 5.23
C ILE A 302 -7.28 -8.28 4.79
N LEU A 303 -7.41 -8.07 3.47
CA LEU A 303 -8.40 -7.15 2.92
C LEU A 303 -9.73 -7.90 2.76
N ASP A 304 -10.58 -7.83 3.78
CA ASP A 304 -11.84 -8.59 3.89
C ASP A 304 -13.06 -7.76 3.47
N ALA A 305 -12.99 -7.09 2.30
CA ALA A 305 -14.18 -6.50 1.68
C ALA A 305 -15.25 -7.58 1.44
N CYS A 306 -14.85 -8.73 0.90
CA CYS A 306 -15.65 -9.94 0.82
C CYS A 306 -15.27 -10.98 1.90
N PRO A 307 -16.15 -11.95 2.21
CA PRO A 307 -15.87 -12.98 3.20
C PRO A 307 -14.58 -13.78 2.95
N VAL A 308 -13.71 -13.84 3.95
CA VAL A 308 -12.51 -14.68 3.98
C VAL A 308 -12.78 -15.83 4.93
N ARG A 309 -12.68 -17.08 4.46
CA ARG A 309 -12.93 -18.29 5.26
C ARG A 309 -11.68 -19.16 5.32
N ILE A 310 -11.12 -19.28 6.51
CA ILE A 310 -9.93 -20.09 6.81
C ILE A 310 -10.38 -21.31 7.60
N GLY A 311 -9.99 -22.49 7.14
CA GLY A 311 -10.36 -23.77 7.76
C GLY A 311 -9.65 -24.05 9.08
N ASN A 312 -9.87 -25.26 9.60
CA ASN A 312 -9.21 -25.73 10.82
C ASN A 312 -7.76 -26.14 10.54
N ASN A 313 -6.87 -25.94 11.52
CA ASN A 313 -5.46 -26.34 11.50
C ASN A 313 -4.67 -25.74 10.32
N VAL A 314 -4.95 -24.49 9.97
CA VAL A 314 -4.24 -23.75 8.90
C VAL A 314 -3.13 -22.91 9.52
N PHE A 315 -1.95 -22.95 8.90
CA PHE A 315 -0.76 -22.22 9.33
C PHE A 315 -0.28 -21.29 8.22
N PHE A 316 -0.19 -20.00 8.53
CA PHE A 316 0.40 -19.00 7.65
C PHE A 316 1.81 -18.66 8.10
N GLY A 317 2.75 -18.67 7.15
CA GLY A 317 4.10 -18.15 7.35
C GLY A 317 4.11 -16.63 7.46
N PRO A 318 5.29 -16.02 7.68
CA PRO A 318 5.42 -14.57 7.77
C PRO A 318 4.99 -13.87 6.47
N GLY A 319 4.34 -12.71 6.59
CA GLY A 319 4.03 -11.85 5.45
C GLY A 319 2.98 -12.41 4.49
N VAL A 320 2.12 -13.32 4.95
CA VAL A 320 0.98 -13.84 4.16
C VAL A 320 -0.10 -12.77 4.06
N HIS A 321 -0.54 -12.49 2.83
CA HIS A 321 -1.54 -11.49 2.54
C HIS A 321 -2.71 -12.11 1.79
N LEU A 322 -3.94 -11.86 2.24
CA LEU A 322 -5.17 -12.33 1.61
C LEU A 322 -6.00 -11.13 1.14
N TYR A 323 -6.25 -11.05 -0.17
CA TYR A 323 -7.01 -9.95 -0.77
C TYR A 323 -8.33 -10.49 -1.29
N ALA A 324 -9.39 -10.37 -0.49
CA ALA A 324 -10.77 -10.60 -0.91
C ALA A 324 -11.42 -9.26 -1.27
N VAL A 325 -10.68 -8.45 -2.01
CA VAL A 325 -11.12 -7.19 -2.60
C VAL A 325 -10.90 -7.30 -4.10
N ASP A 326 -11.91 -6.95 -4.87
CA ASP A 326 -11.81 -6.79 -6.31
C ASP A 326 -12.19 -5.34 -6.62
N HIS A 327 -11.32 -4.65 -7.37
CA HIS A 327 -11.60 -3.34 -7.90
C HIS A 327 -11.85 -3.55 -9.39
N PRO A 328 -13.12 -3.50 -9.86
CA PRO A 328 -13.45 -3.80 -11.25
C PRO A 328 -12.74 -2.88 -12.25
#